data_AF-A0A7Y1VYM7-F1
#
_entry.id   AF-A0A7Y1VYM7-F1
#
_cell.length_a   1.000
_cell.length_b   1.000
_cell.length_c   1.000
_cell.angle_alpha   90.00
_cell.angle_beta   90.00
_cell.angle_gamma   90.00
#
_symmetry.space_group_name_H-M   'P 1'
#
loop_
_entity.id
_entity.type
_entity.pdbx_description
1 polymer ?
#
loop_
_entity_poly.entity_id
_entity_poly.type
_entity_poly.pdbx_seq_one_letter_code
_entity_poly.pdbx_strand_id
1 'polypeptide(L)'
;YIDIYHEFIKMFHVKDAEFNASGRVGVYGGYQDWINRAGRFRSLGDGQVNFKAIFSKLAQYDYDGWAVLEWECCIKDGDQGAKEGAPFIADHIIKVTEKAFDDFAGGEPDEDLNRRIIGI
;
A
#
# COMPACT_ATOMS: atom_id res chain seq x y z
N TYR A 1 6.72 -7.69 5.24
CA TYR A 1 5.51 -8.47 5.59
C TYR A 1 4.84 -8.98 4.33
N ILE A 2 4.36 -8.10 3.44
CA ILE A 2 3.69 -8.51 2.19
C ILE A 2 4.56 -9.47 1.38
N ASP A 3 5.84 -9.17 1.16
CA ASP A 3 6.73 -10.05 0.38
C ASP A 3 6.82 -11.49 0.95
N ILE A 4 6.67 -11.65 2.27
CA ILE A 4 6.83 -12.93 2.97
C ILE A 4 5.51 -13.71 3.01
N TYR A 5 4.37 -13.03 3.09
CA TYR A 5 3.10 -13.64 3.44
C TYR A 5 1.98 -13.42 2.42
N HIS A 6 2.25 -12.84 1.25
CA HIS A 6 1.24 -12.50 0.23
C HIS A 6 0.28 -13.64 -0.09
N GLU A 7 0.76 -14.89 -0.17
CA GLU A 7 -0.08 -16.08 -0.43
C GLU A 7 -1.19 -16.30 0.62
N PHE A 8 -0.96 -15.82 1.85
CA PHE A 8 -1.85 -15.96 3.00
C PHE A 8 -2.68 -14.70 3.29
N ILE A 9 -2.42 -13.57 2.62
CA ILE A 9 -3.19 -12.35 2.83
C ILE A 9 -4.54 -12.49 2.12
N LYS A 10 -5.63 -12.48 2.89
CA LYS A 10 -7.01 -12.61 2.37
C LYS A 10 -7.84 -11.33 2.48
N MET A 11 -7.44 -10.39 3.33
CA MET A 11 -8.11 -9.10 3.49
C MET A 11 -7.09 -7.99 3.65
N PHE A 12 -7.43 -6.81 3.13
CA PHE A 12 -6.61 -5.61 3.24
C PHE A 12 -7.44 -4.45 3.79
N HIS A 13 -7.09 -4.01 5.00
CA HIS A 13 -7.65 -2.79 5.60
C HIS A 13 -6.67 -1.64 5.41
N VAL A 14 -7.16 -0.57 4.81
CA VAL A 14 -6.43 0.68 4.62
C VAL A 14 -6.66 1.55 5.86
N LYS A 15 -5.66 1.59 6.73
CA LYS A 15 -5.63 2.37 7.97
C LYS A 15 -4.32 3.14 8.04
N ASP A 16 -4.39 4.41 8.43
CA ASP A 16 -3.21 5.25 8.58
C ASP A 16 -2.91 5.53 10.05
N ALA A 17 -1.63 5.73 10.31
CA ALA A 17 -1.13 6.06 11.62
C ALA A 17 0.17 6.87 11.48
N GLU A 18 0.47 7.63 12.52
CA GLU A 18 1.74 8.31 12.67
C GLU A 18 2.39 7.93 14.00
N PHE A 19 3.70 8.05 14.04
CA PHE A 19 4.48 7.92 15.26
C PHE A 19 5.33 9.16 15.49
N ASN A 20 5.02 9.87 16.58
CA ASN A 20 5.75 11.03 17.05
C ASN A 20 6.44 10.67 18.38
N ALA A 21 7.72 10.32 18.29
CA ALA A 21 8.50 9.83 19.44
C ALA A 21 8.49 10.86 20.60
N SER A 22 8.27 10.36 21.81
CA SER A 22 8.24 11.19 23.01
C SER A 22 8.90 10.48 24.18
N GLY A 23 9.83 11.14 24.86
CA GLY A 23 10.45 10.63 26.09
C GLY A 23 9.48 10.57 27.29
N ARG A 24 8.24 11.04 27.12
CA ARG A 24 7.19 11.07 28.16
C ARG A 24 6.09 10.05 27.94
N VAL A 25 6.07 9.37 26.80
CA VAL A 25 5.03 8.41 26.44
C VAL A 25 5.68 7.05 26.19
N GLY A 26 5.38 6.09 27.06
CA GLY A 26 5.84 4.71 26.88
C GLY A 26 5.16 4.02 25.70
N VAL A 27 5.65 2.84 25.34
CA VAL A 27 5.15 2.04 24.20
C VAL A 27 3.63 1.79 24.23
N TYR A 28 3.05 1.65 25.43
CA TYR A 28 1.62 1.41 25.62
C TYR A 28 0.79 2.70 25.74
N GLY A 29 1.36 3.87 25.43
CA GLY A 29 0.65 5.16 25.46
C GLY A 29 0.41 5.74 26.85
N GLY A 30 0.61 4.98 27.93
CA GLY A 30 0.57 5.48 29.31
C GLY A 30 -0.79 6.02 29.76
N TYR A 31 -1.89 5.39 29.32
CA TYR A 31 -3.28 5.81 29.58
C TYR A 31 -3.62 7.25 29.11
N GLN A 32 -2.81 7.82 28.22
CA GLN A 32 -3.09 9.12 27.62
C GLN A 32 -4.29 9.06 26.67
N ASP A 33 -4.95 10.21 26.52
CA ASP A 33 -5.90 10.47 25.43
C ASP A 33 -5.23 10.25 24.07
N TRP A 34 -6.01 9.83 23.08
CA TRP A 34 -5.50 9.50 21.74
C TRP A 34 -4.67 10.61 21.09
N ILE A 35 -5.05 11.87 21.31
CA ILE A 35 -4.33 13.03 20.75
C ILE A 35 -2.91 13.19 21.31
N ASN A 36 -2.68 12.71 22.55
CA ASN A 36 -1.43 12.85 23.31
C ASN A 36 -0.53 11.61 23.24
N ARG A 37 -0.96 10.54 22.56
CA ARG A 37 -0.16 9.33 22.38
C ARG A 37 0.95 9.57 21.34
N ALA A 38 2.07 8.87 21.51
CA ALA A 38 3.15 8.87 20.53
C ALA A 38 2.71 8.23 19.20
N GLY A 39 2.04 7.08 19.28
CA GLY A 39 1.36 6.47 18.13
C GLY A 39 -0.10 6.91 18.06
N ARG A 40 -0.52 7.46 16.92
CA ARG A 40 -1.89 7.98 16.72
C ARG A 40 -2.47 7.45 15.42
N PHE A 41 -3.74 7.05 15.44
CA PHE A 41 -4.49 6.76 14.22
C PHE A 41 -4.91 8.05 13.54
N ARG A 42 -4.79 8.07 12.21
CA ARG A 42 -5.00 9.23 11.35
C ARG A 42 -5.92 8.86 10.20
N SER A 43 -6.59 9.88 9.66
CA SER A 43 -7.24 9.73 8.35
C SER A 43 -6.19 9.49 7.28
N LEU A 44 -6.57 8.76 6.22
CA LEU A 44 -5.64 8.38 5.17
C LEU A 44 -4.95 9.59 4.55
N GLY A 45 -3.62 9.56 4.48
CA GLY A 45 -2.79 10.63 3.92
C GLY A 45 -2.32 11.66 4.96
N ASP A 46 -2.89 11.66 6.17
CA ASP A 46 -2.42 12.51 7.27
C ASP A 46 -1.39 11.81 8.18
N GLY A 47 -1.17 10.51 7.99
CA GLY A 47 -0.21 9.73 8.76
C GLY A 47 1.12 9.51 8.02
N GLN A 48 1.78 8.41 8.34
CA GLN A 48 3.14 8.09 7.89
C GLN A 48 3.19 6.77 7.10
N VAL A 49 2.05 6.08 6.91
CA VAL A 49 2.01 4.81 6.16
C VAL A 49 2.33 5.06 4.68
N ASN A 50 3.26 4.28 4.14
CA ASN A 50 3.63 4.35 2.73
C ASN A 50 2.65 3.53 1.86
N PHE A 51 1.49 4.12 1.57
CA PHE A 51 0.47 3.46 0.75
C PHE A 51 0.93 3.16 -0.67
N LYS A 52 1.73 4.04 -1.29
CA LYS A 52 2.26 3.79 -2.63
C LYS A 52 3.03 2.46 -2.69
N ALA A 53 3.93 2.23 -1.73
CA ALA A 53 4.66 0.97 -1.67
C ALA A 53 3.75 -0.23 -1.41
N ILE A 54 2.76 -0.10 -0.52
CA ILE A 54 1.81 -1.18 -0.20
C ILE A 54 0.98 -1.57 -1.43
N PHE A 55 0.34 -0.61 -2.09
CA PHE A 55 -0.47 -0.87 -3.29
C PHE A 55 0.39 -1.41 -4.45
N SER A 56 1.62 -0.91 -4.63
CA SER A 56 2.56 -1.49 -5.60
C SER A 56 2.90 -2.95 -5.29
N LYS A 57 3.07 -3.31 -4.01
CA LYS A 57 3.33 -4.70 -3.61
C LYS A 57 2.12 -5.60 -3.77
N LEU A 58 0.92 -5.13 -3.41
CA LEU A 58 -0.30 -5.90 -3.61
C LEU A 58 -0.56 -6.15 -5.10
N ALA A 59 -0.34 -5.15 -5.95
CA ALA A 59 -0.40 -5.30 -7.41
C ALA A 59 0.68 -6.24 -7.94
N GLN A 60 1.92 -6.17 -7.42
CA GLN A 60 3.01 -7.08 -7.81
C GLN A 60 2.68 -8.56 -7.56
N TYR A 61 1.90 -8.84 -6.51
CA TYR A 61 1.56 -10.20 -6.09
C TYR A 61 0.13 -10.62 -6.48
N ASP A 62 -0.49 -9.90 -7.42
CA ASP A 62 -1.83 -10.20 -7.95
C ASP A 62 -2.91 -10.38 -6.86
N TYR A 63 -2.85 -9.54 -5.81
CA TYR A 63 -3.88 -9.56 -4.77
C TYR A 63 -5.23 -9.11 -5.35
N ASP A 64 -6.24 -9.96 -5.23
CA ASP A 64 -7.56 -9.82 -5.86
C ASP A 64 -8.67 -9.34 -4.90
N GLY A 65 -8.32 -9.06 -3.64
CA GLY A 65 -9.27 -8.63 -2.62
C GLY A 65 -9.51 -7.12 -2.56
N TRP A 66 -10.41 -6.72 -1.66
CA TRP A 66 -10.82 -5.33 -1.49
C TRP A 66 -9.81 -4.53 -0.66
N ALA A 67 -9.59 -3.28 -1.07
CA ALA A 67 -8.98 -2.26 -0.22
C ALA A 67 -10.09 -1.62 0.66
N VAL A 68 -10.25 -2.14 1.88
CA VAL A 68 -11.32 -1.72 2.80
C VAL A 68 -10.85 -0.52 3.62
N LEU A 69 -11.56 0.60 3.55
CA LEU A 69 -11.29 1.74 4.43
C LEU A 69 -11.63 1.39 5.88
N GLU A 70 -10.62 1.32 6.75
CA GLU A 70 -10.81 1.26 8.20
C GLU A 70 -10.42 2.62 8.78
N TRP A 71 -11.43 3.45 9.06
CA TRP A 71 -11.20 4.83 9.46
C TRP A 71 -11.20 5.00 10.99
N GLU A 72 -10.14 5.63 11.49
CA GLU A 72 -10.04 6.10 12.87
C GLU A 72 -9.10 7.32 12.90
N CYS A 73 -9.52 8.42 13.52
CA CYS A 73 -8.70 9.63 13.60
C CYS A 73 -8.98 10.37 14.90
N CYS A 74 -7.92 10.79 15.60
CA CYS A 74 -8.07 11.58 16.83
C CYS A 74 -8.34 13.08 16.60
N ILE A 75 -8.54 13.51 15.35
CA ILE A 75 -8.73 14.94 15.00
C ILE A 75 -9.90 15.16 14.05
N LYS A 76 -9.95 14.47 12.91
CA LYS A 76 -11.03 14.61 11.92
C LYS A 76 -12.28 13.84 12.37
N ASP A 77 -13.45 14.25 11.89
CA ASP A 77 -14.69 13.48 12.04
C ASP A 77 -14.80 12.37 10.98
N GLY A 78 -15.68 11.41 11.24
CA GLY A 78 -15.83 10.21 10.39
C GLY A 78 -16.42 10.50 9.01
N ASP A 79 -17.30 11.48 8.86
CA ASP A 79 -17.91 11.82 7.58
C ASP A 79 -16.89 12.49 6.66
N GLN A 80 -16.10 13.42 7.19
CA GLN A 80 -14.95 13.97 6.48
C GLN A 80 -13.98 12.86 6.09
N GLY A 81 -13.65 12.00 7.06
CA GLY A 81 -12.80 10.83 6.87
C GLY A 81 -13.22 9.92 5.72
N ALA A 82 -14.49 9.59 5.64
CA ALA A 82 -15.04 8.74 4.59
C ALA A 82 -15.02 9.44 3.21
N LYS A 83 -15.38 10.73 3.16
CA LYS A 83 -15.37 11.53 1.92
C LYS A 83 -13.99 11.68 1.32
N GLU A 84 -12.96 11.82 2.16
CA GLU A 84 -11.57 11.94 1.72
C GLU A 84 -10.91 10.58 1.46
N GLY A 85 -11.20 9.58 2.30
CA GLY A 85 -10.54 8.27 2.27
C GLY A 85 -10.91 7.42 1.06
N ALA A 86 -12.17 7.46 0.60
CA ALA A 86 -12.58 6.66 -0.55
C ALA A 86 -11.88 7.08 -1.87
N PRO A 87 -11.85 8.38 -2.25
CA PRO A 87 -11.05 8.84 -3.39
C PRO A 87 -9.56 8.56 -3.22
N PHE A 88 -9.01 8.74 -2.00
CA PHE A 88 -7.61 8.44 -1.73
C PHE A 88 -7.26 6.98 -2.07
N ILE A 89 -8.09 6.02 -1.66
CA ILE A 89 -7.90 4.60 -1.98
C ILE A 89 -7.99 4.38 -3.49
N ALA A 90 -9.01 4.95 -4.14
CA ALA A 90 -9.21 4.81 -5.58
C ALA A 90 -7.99 5.29 -6.38
N ASP A 91 -7.39 6.42 -5.99
CA ASP A 91 -6.20 6.99 -6.63
C ASP A 91 -4.93 6.13 -6.45
N HIS A 92 -4.91 5.23 -5.45
CA HIS A 92 -3.80 4.29 -5.22
C HIS A 92 -3.99 2.95 -5.92
N ILE A 93 -5.20 2.62 -6.40
CA ILE A 93 -5.44 1.37 -7.12
C ILE A 93 -4.73 1.42 -8.47
N ILE A 94 -3.86 0.43 -8.71
CA ILE A 94 -3.03 0.35 -9.91
C ILE A 94 -3.76 -0.47 -10.97
N LYS A 95 -3.96 0.12 -12.16
CA LYS A 95 -4.26 -0.66 -13.36
C LYS A 95 -2.99 -1.38 -13.81
N VAL A 96 -2.92 -2.69 -13.57
CA VAL A 96 -1.76 -3.51 -13.94
C VAL A 96 -1.65 -3.62 -15.47
N THR A 97 -0.42 -3.70 -15.98
CA THR A 97 -0.15 -3.86 -17.41
C THR A 97 -0.53 -5.27 -17.89
N GLU A 98 -1.13 -5.35 -19.08
CA GLU A 98 -1.43 -6.63 -19.75
C GLU A 98 -0.19 -7.23 -20.46
N LYS A 99 0.88 -6.45 -20.59
CA LYS A 99 2.11 -6.83 -21.31
C LYS A 99 3.30 -6.86 -20.36
N ALA A 100 4.17 -7.85 -20.57
CA ALA A 100 5.47 -7.87 -19.93
C ALA A 100 6.28 -6.64 -20.33
N PHE A 101 7.03 -6.07 -19.39
CA PHE A 101 7.81 -4.86 -19.63
C PHE A 101 8.85 -5.05 -20.74
N ASP A 102 9.49 -6.23 -20.79
CA ASP A 102 10.52 -6.57 -21.78
C ASP A 102 9.95 -6.86 -23.18
N ASP A 103 8.63 -7.03 -23.30
CA ASP A 103 7.92 -7.25 -24.56
C ASP A 103 7.68 -5.93 -25.33
N PHE A 104 8.27 -4.82 -24.87
CA PHE A 104 8.25 -3.54 -25.58
C PHE A 104 8.89 -3.63 -26.98
N ALA A 105 9.78 -4.60 -27.21
CA ALA A 105 10.37 -4.84 -28.53
C ALA A 105 9.37 -5.41 -29.55
N GLY A 106 8.22 -5.96 -29.11
CA GLY A 106 7.10 -6.36 -29.97
C GLY A 106 7.42 -7.35 -31.08
N GLY A 107 8.59 -7.99 -31.03
CA GLY A 107 9.05 -8.96 -32.00
C GLY A 107 8.73 -10.36 -31.52
N GLU A 108 8.11 -11.17 -32.39
CA GLU A 108 8.07 -12.61 -32.20
C GLU A 108 9.50 -13.13 -31.96
N PRO A 109 9.71 -14.08 -31.03
CA PRO A 109 11.03 -14.67 -30.81
C PRO A 109 11.56 -15.30 -32.11
N ASP A 110 12.60 -14.72 -32.70
CA ASP A 110 13.29 -15.29 -33.86
C ASP A 110 14.44 -16.17 -33.36
N GLU A 111 14.20 -17.48 -33.34
CA GLU A 111 15.16 -18.47 -32.86
C GLU A 111 16.45 -18.48 -33.68
N ASP A 112 16.37 -18.25 -35.00
CA ASP A 112 17.52 -18.23 -35.91
C ASP A 112 18.38 -16.97 -35.69
N LEU A 113 17.73 -15.81 -35.49
CA LEU A 113 18.42 -14.57 -35.10
C LEU A 113 19.10 -14.73 -33.74
N ASN A 114 18.39 -15.31 -32.76
CA ASN A 114 18.91 -15.53 -31.42
C ASN A 114 20.14 -16.43 -31.43
N ARG A 115 20.11 -17.54 -32.19
CA ARG A 115 21.24 -18.47 -32.37
C ARG A 115 22.46 -17.77 -32.97
N ARG A 116 22.28 -16.96 -34.02
CA ARG A 116 23.35 -16.14 -34.61
C ARG A 116 23.96 -15.15 -33.62
N ILE A 117 23.15 -14.50 -32.78
CA ILE A 117 23.62 -13.54 -31.77
C ILE A 117 24.48 -14.23 -30.71
N ILE A 118 24.11 -15.44 -30.28
CA ILE A 118 24.84 -16.22 -29.25
C ILE A 118 25.94 -17.13 -29.83
N GLY A 119 26.17 -17.10 -31.15
CA GLY A 119 27.28 -17.78 -31.81
C GLY A 119 27.10 -19.29 -32.00
N ILE A 120 25.84 -19.76 -32.09
CA ILE A 120 25.47 -21.16 -32.38
C ILE A 120 24.72 -21.20 -33.71
#